data_AF-A0A847BGN2-F1
#
_entry.id   AF-A0A847BGN2-F1
#
_cell.length_a   1.000
_cell.length_b   1.000
_cell.length_c   1.000
_cell.angle_alpha   90.00
_cell.angle_beta   90.00
_cell.angle_gamma   90.00
#
_symmetry.space_group_name_H-M   'P 1'
#
loop_
_entity.id
_entity.type
_entity.pdbx_description
1 polymer ?
#
loop_
_entity_poly.entity_id
_entity_poly.type
_entity_poly.pdbx_seq_one_letter_code
_entity_poly.pdbx_strand_id
1 'polypeptide(L)'
;MPTYTLVQDQGHYTESENLDEILSIAEVLLAGSDKPTTFTVLDDEGMAIACFTNRRIMGSLVKQAWGGRKNDEAIFIEEVEFNATDTVLNKLSLDAIHAMKDGDYSSDQLGLMHIEWEGPLDVKVVDPIKKYFGVTSLNKITESCLSHARGVSSPRPMVEETVTLTIDVKISMMEELDDEARHDLLTSFIHNLDYDINSNTVGVAVKSTEITGC
;
A
#
# COMPACT_ATOMS: atom_id res chain seq x y z
N MET A 1 -21.89 -28.84 0.56
CA MET A 1 -20.43 -28.80 0.77
C MET A 1 -19.97 -27.45 0.22
N PRO A 2 -18.89 -26.85 0.74
CA PRO A 2 -18.38 -25.61 0.15
C PRO A 2 -17.96 -25.86 -1.30
N THR A 3 -18.34 -24.96 -2.20
CA THR A 3 -17.96 -25.00 -3.61
C THR A 3 -16.98 -23.88 -3.87
N TYR A 4 -15.85 -24.21 -4.48
CA TYR A 4 -14.83 -23.23 -4.87
C TYR A 4 -14.93 -22.96 -6.36
N THR A 5 -14.85 -21.69 -6.74
CA THR A 5 -14.91 -21.27 -8.15
C THR A 5 -13.55 -20.79 -8.60
N LEU A 6 -13.04 -21.36 -9.69
CA LEU A 6 -11.87 -20.83 -10.38
C LEU A 6 -12.33 -19.85 -11.45
N VAL A 7 -11.80 -18.63 -11.38
CA VAL A 7 -12.00 -17.61 -12.41
C VAL A 7 -10.67 -17.23 -13.06
N GLN A 8 -10.68 -16.98 -14.36
CA GLN A 8 -9.56 -16.45 -15.13
C GLN A 8 -9.90 -15.03 -15.58
N ASP A 9 -9.13 -14.04 -15.11
CA ASP A 9 -9.36 -12.62 -15.44
C ASP A 9 -10.84 -12.21 -15.25
N GLN A 10 -11.45 -12.67 -14.15
CA GLN A 10 -12.88 -12.51 -13.78
C GLN A 10 -13.90 -13.32 -14.60
N GLY A 11 -13.47 -14.04 -15.64
CA GLY A 11 -14.31 -15.00 -16.35
C GLY A 11 -14.38 -16.34 -15.62
N HIS A 12 -15.56 -16.94 -15.53
CA HIS A 12 -15.70 -18.28 -14.95
C HIS A 12 -14.89 -19.30 -15.75
N TYR A 13 -14.13 -20.16 -15.05
CA TYR A 13 -13.36 -21.24 -15.65
C TYR A 13 -13.91 -22.61 -15.26
N THR A 14 -13.95 -22.92 -13.95
CA THR A 14 -14.46 -24.20 -13.43
C THR A 14 -14.83 -24.11 -11.94
N GLU A 15 -15.39 -25.18 -11.38
CA GLU A 15 -15.76 -25.31 -9.98
C GLU A 15 -15.32 -26.68 -9.42
N SER A 16 -14.99 -26.74 -8.13
CA SER A 16 -14.75 -27.99 -7.41
C SER A 16 -15.19 -27.89 -5.95
N GLU A 17 -15.58 -29.00 -5.35
CA GLU A 17 -15.80 -29.11 -3.89
C GLU A 17 -14.49 -29.34 -3.12
N ASN A 18 -13.37 -29.56 -3.83
CA ASN A 18 -12.05 -29.79 -3.26
C ASN A 18 -11.11 -28.60 -3.53
N LEU A 19 -10.67 -27.96 -2.45
CA LEU A 19 -9.77 -26.80 -2.50
C LEU A 19 -8.39 -27.16 -3.07
N ASP A 20 -7.80 -28.28 -2.67
CA ASP A 20 -6.45 -28.64 -3.12
C ASP A 20 -6.42 -28.93 -4.62
N GLU A 21 -7.50 -29.53 -5.13
CA GLU A 21 -7.67 -29.79 -6.56
C GLU A 21 -7.75 -28.47 -7.35
N ILE A 22 -8.59 -27.53 -6.91
CA ILE A 22 -8.78 -26.28 -7.66
C ILE A 22 -7.54 -25.37 -7.62
N LEU A 23 -6.79 -25.39 -6.51
CA LEU A 23 -5.50 -24.72 -6.39
C LEU A 23 -4.47 -25.33 -7.36
N SER A 24 -4.40 -26.66 -7.44
CA SER A 24 -3.48 -27.36 -8.36
C SER A 24 -3.81 -27.05 -9.83
N ILE A 25 -5.10 -27.00 -10.18
CA ILE A 25 -5.54 -26.62 -11.53
C ILE A 25 -5.08 -25.18 -11.84
N ALA A 26 -5.29 -24.24 -10.93
CA ALA A 26 -4.90 -22.83 -11.13
C ALA A 26 -3.39 -22.67 -11.38
N GLU A 27 -2.56 -23.40 -10.61
CA GLU A 27 -1.10 -23.38 -10.76
C GLU A 27 -0.65 -23.92 -12.12
N VAL A 28 -1.18 -25.08 -12.54
CA VAL A 28 -0.87 -25.69 -13.84
C VAL A 28 -1.28 -24.78 -15.00
N LEU A 29 -2.46 -24.16 -14.91
CA LEU A 29 -2.94 -23.24 -15.93
C LEU A 29 -2.09 -21.98 -16.05
N LEU A 30 -1.66 -21.41 -14.92
CA LEU A 30 -0.75 -20.27 -14.93
C LEU A 30 0.60 -20.63 -15.54
N ALA A 31 1.18 -21.78 -15.18
CA ALA A 31 2.46 -22.24 -15.70
C ALA A 31 2.44 -22.44 -17.24
N GLY A 32 1.28 -22.79 -17.79
CA GLY A 32 1.06 -22.90 -19.24
C GLY A 32 0.75 -21.58 -19.96
N SER A 33 0.65 -20.45 -19.24
CA SER A 33 0.23 -19.17 -19.82
C SER A 33 1.43 -18.29 -20.23
N ASP A 34 1.42 -17.87 -21.49
CA ASP A 34 2.39 -16.93 -22.08
C ASP A 34 1.95 -15.46 -21.99
N LYS A 35 0.67 -15.23 -21.64
CA LYS A 35 0.06 -13.90 -21.57
C LYS A 35 -0.16 -13.46 -20.13
N PRO A 36 -0.14 -12.14 -19.86
CA PRO A 36 -0.54 -11.62 -18.57
C PRO A 36 -1.97 -12.05 -18.21
N THR A 37 -2.11 -12.91 -17.20
CA THR A 37 -3.38 -13.47 -16.74
C THR A 37 -3.35 -13.70 -15.24
N THR A 38 -4.53 -13.72 -14.63
CA THR A 38 -4.69 -14.07 -13.23
C THR A 38 -5.77 -15.14 -13.09
N PHE A 39 -5.43 -16.23 -12.41
CA PHE A 39 -6.37 -17.23 -11.92
C PHE A 39 -6.67 -16.97 -10.45
N THR A 40 -7.94 -16.88 -10.10
CA THR A 40 -8.39 -16.59 -8.72
C THR A 40 -9.34 -17.66 -8.27
N VAL A 41 -9.11 -18.20 -7.07
CA VAL A 41 -10.03 -19.13 -6.43
C VAL A 41 -10.94 -18.31 -5.51
N LEU A 42 -12.24 -18.43 -5.74
CA LEU A 42 -13.28 -17.81 -4.94
C LEU A 42 -13.96 -18.86 -4.04
N ASP A 43 -14.36 -18.46 -2.85
CA ASP A 43 -15.29 -19.25 -2.01
C ASP A 43 -16.74 -19.12 -2.49
N ASP A 44 -17.67 -19.71 -1.73
CA ASP A 44 -19.10 -19.72 -2.02
C ASP A 44 -19.76 -18.33 -1.86
N GLU A 45 -19.13 -17.42 -1.14
CA GLU A 45 -19.52 -16.00 -1.04
C GLU A 45 -18.95 -15.15 -2.20
N GLY A 46 -18.11 -15.73 -3.04
CA GLY A 46 -17.45 -15.06 -4.15
C GLY A 46 -16.32 -14.12 -3.68
N MET A 47 -15.72 -14.41 -2.53
CA MET A 47 -14.54 -13.76 -1.98
C MET A 47 -13.29 -14.52 -2.42
N ALA A 48 -12.25 -13.78 -2.80
CA ALA A 48 -11.02 -14.38 -3.28
C ALA A 48 -10.23 -14.96 -2.10
N ILE A 49 -9.94 -16.26 -2.13
CA ILE A 49 -9.19 -16.97 -1.08
C ILE A 49 -7.76 -17.30 -1.49
N ALA A 50 -7.48 -17.36 -2.80
CA ALA A 50 -6.14 -17.50 -3.37
C ALA A 50 -6.08 -16.89 -4.78
N CYS A 51 -4.92 -16.39 -5.18
CA CYS A 51 -4.67 -15.95 -6.55
C CYS A 51 -3.31 -16.42 -7.07
N PHE A 52 -3.27 -16.68 -8.37
CA PHE A 52 -2.10 -17.09 -9.14
C PHE A 52 -2.00 -16.15 -10.33
N THR A 53 -0.92 -15.37 -10.40
CA THR A 53 -0.76 -14.36 -11.44
C THR A 53 0.68 -14.26 -11.92
N ASN A 54 0.85 -14.01 -13.21
CA ASN A 54 2.12 -13.60 -13.82
C ASN A 54 2.16 -12.08 -14.08
N ARG A 55 1.17 -11.34 -13.58
CA ARG A 55 1.09 -9.87 -13.70
C ARG A 55 1.98 -9.18 -12.66
N ARG A 56 2.27 -7.91 -12.94
CA ARG A 56 2.79 -6.93 -11.97
C ARG A 56 1.74 -5.87 -11.72
N ILE A 57 1.74 -5.29 -10.53
CA ILE A 57 0.92 -4.13 -10.20
C ILE A 57 1.64 -2.90 -10.73
N MET A 58 1.30 -2.50 -11.96
CA MET A 58 1.86 -1.33 -12.62
C MET A 58 0.92 -0.14 -12.43
N GLY A 59 1.31 0.80 -11.55
CA GLY A 59 0.59 2.06 -11.36
C GLY A 59 1.14 3.16 -12.29
N SER A 60 0.38 4.24 -12.44
CA SER A 60 0.86 5.47 -13.08
C SER A 60 0.67 6.68 -12.17
N LEU A 61 1.64 7.60 -12.19
CA LEU A 61 1.59 8.88 -11.51
C LEU A 61 1.65 9.98 -12.57
N VAL A 62 0.62 10.83 -12.57
CA VAL A 62 0.56 12.02 -13.42
C VAL A 62 1.12 13.19 -12.63
N LYS A 63 2.26 13.73 -13.07
CA LYS A 63 2.87 14.92 -12.50
C LYS A 63 2.19 16.16 -13.06
N GLN A 64 1.81 17.07 -12.17
CA GLN A 64 1.15 18.32 -12.54
C GLN A 64 1.84 19.52 -11.88
N ALA A 65 1.73 20.69 -12.49
CA ALA A 65 2.14 21.96 -11.88
C ALA A 65 0.95 22.92 -11.81
N TRP A 66 0.92 23.76 -10.77
CA TRP A 66 0.01 24.89 -10.73
C TRP A 66 0.39 25.90 -11.82
N GLY A 67 -0.59 26.24 -12.66
CA GLY A 67 -0.43 27.17 -13.75
C GLY A 67 -1.80 27.67 -14.23
N GLY A 68 -1.86 28.07 -15.49
CA GLY A 68 -3.04 28.71 -16.06
C GLY A 68 -3.01 30.22 -15.86
N ARG A 69 -4.01 30.92 -16.39
CA ARG A 69 -4.01 32.39 -16.43
C ARG A 69 -3.96 33.05 -15.04
N LYS A 70 -4.39 32.33 -14.00
CA LYS A 70 -4.38 32.79 -12.60
C LYS A 70 -3.60 31.86 -11.65
N ASN A 71 -2.81 30.91 -12.17
CA ASN A 71 -2.11 29.90 -11.37
C ASN A 71 -3.05 29.04 -10.50
N ASP A 72 -4.27 28.78 -10.98
CA ASP A 72 -5.33 28.03 -10.30
C ASP A 72 -5.69 26.70 -11.01
N GLU A 73 -4.98 26.35 -12.08
CA GLU A 73 -5.20 25.13 -12.85
C GLU A 73 -4.01 24.18 -12.68
N ALA A 74 -4.29 22.89 -12.45
CA ALA A 74 -3.28 21.84 -12.49
C ALA A 74 -2.99 21.45 -13.95
N ILE A 75 -1.80 21.80 -14.43
CA ILE A 75 -1.35 21.52 -15.81
C ILE A 75 -0.55 20.23 -15.83
N PHE A 76 -0.89 19.33 -16.75
CA PHE A 76 -0.13 18.12 -17.02
C PHE A 76 1.33 18.42 -17.39
N ILE A 77 2.27 17.71 -16.78
CA ILE A 77 3.70 17.74 -17.11
C ILE A 77 4.10 16.44 -17.80
N GLU A 78 3.97 15.33 -17.08
CA GLU A 78 4.33 13.99 -17.55
C GLU A 78 3.53 12.93 -16.80
N GLU A 79 3.44 11.73 -17.40
CA GLU A 79 2.94 10.53 -16.74
C GLU A 79 4.07 9.52 -16.64
N VAL A 80 4.28 8.98 -15.43
CA VAL A 80 5.36 8.05 -15.13
C VAL A 80 4.77 6.76 -14.57
N GLU A 81 5.10 5.63 -15.18
CA GLU A 81 4.70 4.31 -14.69
C GLU A 81 5.67 3.81 -13.61
N PHE A 82 5.13 3.08 -12.63
CA PHE A 82 5.91 2.46 -11.57
C PHE A 82 5.38 1.07 -11.20
N ASN A 83 6.28 0.21 -10.76
CA ASN A 83 5.93 -1.13 -10.28
C ASN A 83 5.69 -1.11 -8.77
N ALA A 84 4.42 -1.20 -8.38
CA ALA A 84 3.97 -1.19 -7.00
C ALA A 84 3.85 -2.61 -6.37
N THR A 85 4.20 -3.67 -7.11
CA THR A 85 3.93 -5.07 -6.69
C THR A 85 4.49 -5.35 -5.29
N ASP A 86 5.77 -5.08 -5.07
CA ASP A 86 6.42 -5.38 -3.79
C ASP A 86 5.86 -4.49 -2.66
N THR A 87 5.57 -3.22 -2.94
CA THR A 87 4.99 -2.30 -1.94
C THR A 87 3.59 -2.75 -1.52
N VAL A 88 2.72 -3.06 -2.47
CA VAL A 88 1.36 -3.51 -2.18
C VAL A 88 1.36 -4.81 -1.40
N LEU A 89 2.21 -5.77 -1.79
CA LEU A 89 2.29 -7.06 -1.09
C LEU A 89 2.93 -6.93 0.30
N ASN A 90 4.01 -6.16 0.47
CA ASN A 90 4.79 -6.18 1.72
C ASN A 90 4.45 -5.06 2.70
N LYS A 91 4.00 -3.89 2.23
CA LYS A 91 3.79 -2.71 3.09
C LYS A 91 2.34 -2.47 3.46
N LEU A 92 1.40 -2.84 2.59
CA LEU A 92 -0.01 -2.52 2.82
C LEU A 92 -0.70 -3.64 3.61
N SER A 93 -1.50 -3.23 4.59
CA SER A 93 -2.47 -4.11 5.24
C SER A 93 -3.66 -4.38 4.31
N LEU A 94 -4.45 -5.41 4.62
CA LEU A 94 -5.68 -5.67 3.88
C LEU A 94 -6.64 -4.46 3.92
N ASP A 95 -6.80 -3.84 5.09
CA ASP A 95 -7.63 -2.66 5.26
C ASP A 95 -7.15 -1.48 4.41
N ALA A 96 -5.83 -1.27 4.32
CA ALA A 96 -5.26 -0.23 3.46
C ALA A 96 -5.51 -0.50 1.98
N ILE A 97 -5.46 -1.78 1.56
CA ILE A 97 -5.82 -2.19 0.19
C ILE A 97 -7.31 -1.94 -0.07
N HIS A 98 -8.19 -2.32 0.85
CA HIS A 98 -9.65 -2.11 0.71
C HIS A 98 -10.02 -0.63 0.66
N ALA A 99 -9.32 0.21 1.42
CA ALA A 99 -9.56 1.65 1.47
C ALA A 99 -9.02 2.41 0.24
N MET A 100 -8.19 1.78 -0.59
CA MET A 100 -7.47 2.43 -1.68
C MET A 100 -8.40 2.96 -2.78
N LYS A 101 -8.17 4.20 -3.19
CA LYS A 101 -8.93 4.90 -4.24
C LYS A 101 -7.96 5.71 -5.10
N ASP A 102 -8.13 5.65 -6.42
CA ASP A 102 -7.38 6.49 -7.36
C ASP A 102 -7.80 7.97 -7.19
N GLY A 103 -6.84 8.88 -7.33
CA GLY A 103 -7.04 10.33 -7.14
C GLY A 103 -7.35 10.73 -5.69
N ASP A 104 -6.94 9.91 -4.72
CA ASP A 104 -7.08 10.16 -3.29
C ASP A 104 -5.71 10.04 -2.60
N TYR A 105 -5.61 10.53 -1.37
CA TYR A 105 -4.36 10.54 -0.61
C TYR A 105 -3.72 9.14 -0.51
N SER A 106 -4.54 8.08 -0.45
CA SER A 106 -4.07 6.69 -0.38
C SER A 106 -3.29 6.24 -1.62
N SER A 107 -3.74 6.58 -2.83
CA SER A 107 -3.02 6.26 -4.07
C SER A 107 -1.81 7.17 -4.24
N ASP A 108 -1.94 8.43 -3.84
CA ASP A 108 -0.88 9.44 -3.96
C ASP A 108 0.33 9.06 -3.12
N GLN A 109 0.10 8.68 -1.86
CA GLN A 109 1.15 8.18 -0.98
C GLN A 109 1.85 6.95 -1.58
N LEU A 110 1.09 6.02 -2.16
CA LEU A 110 1.67 4.86 -2.84
C LEU A 110 2.55 5.30 -4.03
N GLY A 111 2.10 6.23 -4.87
CA GLY A 111 2.90 6.72 -6.01
C GLY A 111 4.17 7.45 -5.57
N LEU A 112 4.10 8.29 -4.53
CA LEU A 112 5.25 9.02 -3.98
C LEU A 112 6.30 8.10 -3.34
N MET A 113 5.92 6.89 -2.91
CA MET A 113 6.88 5.87 -2.50
C MET A 113 7.69 5.29 -3.67
N HIS A 114 7.36 5.62 -4.92
CA HIS A 114 8.05 5.14 -6.11
C HIS A 114 8.64 6.26 -6.97
N ILE A 115 8.07 7.47 -6.93
CA ILE A 115 8.44 8.59 -7.78
C ILE A 115 8.53 9.86 -6.94
N GLU A 116 9.66 10.55 -7.03
CA GLU A 116 9.86 11.83 -6.35
C GLU A 116 9.08 12.95 -7.07
N TRP A 117 8.20 13.63 -6.32
CA TRP A 117 7.42 14.77 -6.82
C TRP A 117 6.91 15.64 -5.65
N GLU A 118 6.97 16.96 -5.83
CA GLU A 118 6.52 17.94 -4.81
C GLU A 118 5.32 18.80 -5.28
N GLY A 119 4.87 18.61 -6.53
CA GLY A 119 3.73 19.33 -7.10
C GLY A 119 2.39 18.58 -6.96
N PRO A 120 1.29 19.15 -7.47
CA PRO A 120 0.04 18.41 -7.61
C PRO A 120 0.25 17.16 -8.46
N LEU A 121 -0.48 16.10 -8.15
CA LEU A 121 -0.37 14.80 -8.79
C LEU A 121 -1.69 14.04 -8.75
N ASP A 122 -1.79 13.01 -9.59
CA ASP A 122 -2.88 12.04 -9.60
C ASP A 122 -2.28 10.65 -9.81
N VAL A 123 -2.64 9.67 -8.97
CA VAL A 123 -2.15 8.29 -9.07
C VAL A 123 -3.27 7.32 -9.42
N LYS A 124 -2.97 6.44 -10.38
CA LYS A 124 -3.85 5.35 -10.81
C LYS A 124 -3.20 4.00 -10.56
N VAL A 125 -3.81 3.21 -9.68
CA VAL A 125 -3.25 1.93 -9.22
C VAL A 125 -4.30 0.90 -8.81
N VAL A 126 -5.55 1.32 -8.55
CA VAL A 126 -6.64 0.44 -8.12
C VAL A 126 -6.94 -0.66 -9.14
N ASP A 127 -7.07 -0.32 -10.43
CA ASP A 127 -7.34 -1.32 -11.47
C ASP A 127 -6.19 -2.31 -11.70
N PRO A 128 -4.90 -1.88 -11.72
CA PRO A 128 -3.76 -2.77 -11.64
C PRO A 128 -3.81 -3.75 -10.45
N ILE A 129 -4.17 -3.29 -9.25
CA ILE A 129 -4.33 -4.17 -8.07
C ILE A 129 -5.46 -5.18 -8.31
N LYS A 130 -6.64 -4.73 -8.76
CA LYS A 130 -7.76 -5.63 -9.09
C LYS A 130 -7.38 -6.70 -10.10
N LYS A 131 -6.66 -6.34 -11.17
CA LYS A 131 -6.18 -7.29 -12.19
C LYS A 131 -5.17 -8.27 -11.62
N TYR A 132 -4.25 -7.82 -10.76
CA TYR A 132 -3.28 -8.66 -10.10
C TYR A 132 -3.96 -9.73 -9.22
N PHE A 133 -4.97 -9.35 -8.44
CA PHE A 133 -5.75 -10.28 -7.61
C PHE A 133 -6.90 -10.98 -8.34
N GLY A 134 -7.17 -10.61 -9.60
CA GLY A 134 -8.26 -11.17 -10.41
C GLY A 134 -9.66 -10.90 -9.87
N VAL A 135 -9.83 -9.81 -9.13
CA VAL A 135 -11.10 -9.41 -8.48
C VAL A 135 -11.77 -8.24 -9.19
N THR A 136 -13.08 -8.10 -9.03
CA THR A 136 -13.84 -6.94 -9.54
C THR A 136 -13.81 -5.74 -8.59
N SER A 137 -13.55 -5.98 -7.31
CA SER A 137 -13.49 -4.98 -6.24
C SER A 137 -12.41 -5.34 -5.24
N LEU A 138 -11.71 -4.34 -4.69
CA LEU A 138 -10.66 -4.55 -3.71
C LEU A 138 -11.18 -5.24 -2.44
N ASN A 139 -12.43 -4.98 -2.06
CA ASN A 139 -13.09 -5.59 -0.90
C ASN A 139 -13.29 -7.10 -1.03
N LYS A 140 -13.14 -7.69 -2.22
CA LYS A 140 -13.20 -9.14 -2.42
C LYS A 140 -11.89 -9.85 -2.09
N ILE A 141 -10.81 -9.11 -1.88
CA ILE A 141 -9.53 -9.69 -1.46
C ILE A 141 -9.67 -10.06 0.01
N THR A 142 -9.41 -11.33 0.35
CA THR A 142 -9.36 -11.78 1.74
C THR A 142 -7.93 -11.84 2.26
N GLU A 143 -7.76 -11.99 3.57
CA GLU A 143 -6.44 -12.18 4.19
C GLU A 143 -5.74 -13.45 3.69
N SER A 144 -6.50 -14.52 3.41
CA SER A 144 -5.92 -15.76 2.88
C SER A 144 -5.37 -15.56 1.47
N CYS A 145 -6.07 -14.78 0.62
CA CYS A 145 -5.61 -14.46 -0.72
C CYS A 145 -4.37 -13.58 -0.70
N LEU A 146 -4.35 -12.56 0.17
CA LEU A 146 -3.18 -11.70 0.34
C LEU A 146 -1.97 -12.49 0.86
N SER A 147 -2.18 -13.36 1.85
CA SER A 147 -1.14 -14.24 2.39
C SER A 147 -0.60 -15.23 1.34
N HIS A 148 -1.48 -15.79 0.53
CA HIS A 148 -1.10 -16.66 -0.59
C HIS A 148 -0.25 -15.90 -1.61
N ALA A 149 -0.69 -14.71 -2.04
CA ALA A 149 0.02 -13.88 -3.01
C ALA A 149 1.43 -13.50 -2.52
N ARG A 150 1.58 -13.20 -1.22
CA ARG A 150 2.88 -12.95 -0.57
C ARG A 150 3.79 -14.18 -0.62
N GLY A 151 3.25 -15.36 -0.30
CA GLY A 151 4.01 -16.61 -0.32
C GLY A 151 4.52 -16.99 -1.71
N VAL A 152 3.66 -16.90 -2.73
CA VAL A 152 4.00 -17.29 -4.11
C VAL A 152 4.93 -16.29 -4.78
N SER A 153 4.71 -14.98 -4.58
CA SER A 153 5.48 -13.95 -5.28
C SER A 153 6.92 -13.79 -4.78
N SER A 154 7.22 -14.29 -3.56
CA SER A 154 8.50 -14.09 -2.87
C SER A 154 9.03 -12.66 -3.04
N PRO A 155 8.20 -11.64 -2.71
CA PRO A 155 8.56 -10.25 -2.95
C PRO A 155 9.83 -9.90 -2.16
N ARG A 156 10.63 -8.96 -2.68
CA ARG A 156 11.93 -8.64 -2.07
C ARG A 156 11.75 -8.30 -0.59
N PRO A 157 12.49 -8.94 0.33
CA PRO A 157 12.35 -8.65 1.74
C PRO A 157 12.74 -7.19 1.96
N MET A 158 11.89 -6.49 2.70
CA MET A 158 12.24 -5.16 3.16
C MET A 158 13.36 -5.25 4.17
N VAL A 159 14.42 -4.47 3.96
CA VAL A 159 15.45 -4.28 4.98
C VAL A 159 14.92 -3.23 5.96
N GLU A 160 14.83 -3.61 7.23
CA GLU A 160 14.53 -2.65 8.29
C GLU A 160 15.84 -2.02 8.75
N GLU A 161 15.87 -0.69 8.71
CA GLU A 161 16.99 0.11 9.17
C GLU A 161 16.50 1.08 10.24
N THR A 162 17.22 1.16 11.35
CA THR A 162 16.92 2.13 12.41
C THR A 162 17.77 3.38 12.22
N VAL A 163 17.11 4.52 12.06
CA VAL A 163 17.78 5.83 12.04
C VAL A 163 17.49 6.55 13.34
N THR A 164 18.53 6.83 14.12
CA THR A 164 18.43 7.64 15.33
C THR A 164 18.67 9.11 14.99
N LEU A 165 17.70 9.96 15.29
CA LEU A 165 17.78 11.41 15.12
C LEU A 165 17.84 12.09 16.48
N THR A 166 18.67 13.11 16.62
CA THR A 166 18.68 14.00 17.80
C THR A 166 18.01 15.31 17.41
N ILE A 167 16.96 15.70 18.15
CA ILE A 167 16.18 16.91 17.89
C ILE A 167 16.33 17.87 19.07
N ASP A 168 16.84 19.07 18.80
CA ASP A 168 16.94 20.14 19.79
C ASP A 168 15.65 20.97 19.78
N VAL A 169 14.84 20.86 20.83
CA VAL A 169 13.60 21.63 20.97
C VAL A 169 13.83 22.79 21.94
N LYS A 170 13.78 24.02 21.45
CA LYS A 170 13.86 25.24 22.27
C LYS A 170 12.46 25.69 22.64
N ILE A 171 12.18 25.72 23.93
CA ILE A 171 10.91 26.17 24.49
C ILE A 171 11.13 27.38 25.40
N SER A 172 10.14 28.28 25.41
CA SER A 172 10.11 29.44 26.30
C SER A 172 8.98 29.25 27.30
N MET A 173 9.25 29.52 28.57
CA MET A 173 8.30 29.41 29.67
C MET A 173 8.20 30.74 30.42
N MET A 174 7.16 30.89 31.25
CA MET A 174 7.01 32.06 32.12
C MET A 174 8.09 32.07 33.22
N GLU A 175 8.70 33.22 33.47
CA GLU A 175 9.84 33.37 34.42
C GLU A 175 9.48 33.08 35.88
N GLU A 176 8.21 33.17 36.25
CA GLU A 176 7.76 33.13 37.66
C GLU A 176 7.57 31.71 38.23
N LEU A 177 7.90 30.66 37.47
CA LEU A 177 7.81 29.27 37.95
C LEU A 177 9.01 28.93 38.84
N ASP A 178 8.75 28.36 40.01
CA ASP A 178 9.78 27.71 40.82
C ASP A 178 10.33 26.44 40.13
N ASP A 179 11.42 25.88 40.67
CA ASP A 179 12.14 24.79 40.01
C ASP A 179 11.33 23.48 39.95
N GLU A 180 10.46 23.23 40.94
CA GLU A 180 9.61 22.03 40.98
C GLU A 180 8.49 22.12 39.94
N ALA A 181 7.77 23.25 39.90
CA ALA A 181 6.73 23.49 38.90
C ALA A 181 7.30 23.51 37.47
N ARG A 182 8.53 24.01 37.29
CA ARG A 182 9.21 23.98 35.98
C ARG A 182 9.54 22.57 35.53
N HIS A 183 9.98 21.70 36.45
CA HIS A 183 10.28 20.29 36.14
C HIS A 183 9.02 19.50 35.77
N ASP A 184 7.93 19.68 36.50
CA ASP A 184 6.64 19.03 36.23
C ASP A 184 6.07 19.48 34.88
N LEU A 185 6.19 20.77 34.56
CA LEU A 185 5.74 21.32 33.28
C LEU A 185 6.57 20.77 32.10
N LEU A 186 7.89 20.66 32.26
CA LEU A 186 8.78 20.06 31.27
C LEU A 186 8.46 18.60 31.01
N THR A 187 8.28 17.83 32.08
CA THR A 187 7.91 16.41 32.00
C THR A 187 6.56 16.24 31.32
N SER A 188 5.59 17.09 31.67
CA SER A 188 4.28 17.12 31.01
C SER A 188 4.39 17.52 29.54
N PHE A 189 5.24 18.48 29.19
CA PHE A 189 5.47 18.88 27.80
C PHE A 189 5.98 17.69 26.98
N ILE A 190 6.98 16.96 27.48
CA ILE A 190 7.54 15.79 26.80
C ILE A 190 6.48 14.68 26.63
N HIS A 191 5.73 14.37 27.68
CA HIS A 191 4.69 13.34 27.62
C HIS A 191 3.53 13.69 26.68
N ASN A 192 3.27 14.97 26.47
CA ASN A 192 2.21 15.46 25.59
C ASN A 192 2.74 15.96 24.24
N LEU A 193 4.02 15.70 23.93
CA LEU A 193 4.59 16.10 22.65
C LEU A 193 4.02 15.21 21.54
N ASP A 194 3.13 15.79 20.75
CA ASP A 194 2.65 15.16 19.53
C ASP A 194 3.68 15.38 18.41
N TYR A 195 4.14 14.29 17.80
CA TYR A 195 5.09 14.35 16.70
C TYR A 195 4.81 13.24 15.68
N ASP A 196 4.89 13.62 14.41
CA ASP A 196 4.79 12.71 13.29
C ASP A 196 6.08 12.76 12.47
N ILE A 197 6.61 11.58 12.11
CA ILE A 197 7.72 11.46 11.17
C ILE A 197 7.17 10.90 9.87
N ASN A 198 7.23 11.71 8.82
CA ASN A 198 6.90 11.33 7.46
C ASN A 198 8.17 11.27 6.61
N SER A 199 8.31 10.23 5.80
CA SER A 199 9.38 10.12 4.81
C SER A 199 8.87 10.55 3.45
N ASN A 200 9.50 11.56 2.85
CA ASN A 200 9.30 11.93 1.46
C ASN A 200 10.26 11.18 0.51
N THR A 201 11.14 10.33 1.07
CA THR A 201 12.10 9.58 0.28
C THR A 201 11.44 8.36 -0.36
N VAL A 202 11.52 8.30 -1.69
CA VAL A 202 11.09 7.16 -2.50
C VAL A 202 11.65 5.84 -1.93
N GLY A 203 10.78 4.85 -1.76
CA GLY A 203 11.10 3.52 -1.25
C GLY A 203 11.16 3.41 0.27
N VAL A 204 11.22 4.53 1.00
CA VAL A 204 11.34 4.55 2.46
C VAL A 204 9.97 4.79 3.09
N ALA A 205 9.55 3.89 3.97
CA ALA A 205 8.34 4.04 4.77
C ALA A 205 8.70 4.01 6.26
N VAL A 206 8.15 4.94 7.03
CA VAL A 206 8.30 4.97 8.49
C VAL A 206 7.35 3.91 9.07
N LYS A 207 7.89 2.90 9.75
CA LYS A 207 7.08 1.84 10.36
C LYS A 207 6.63 2.18 11.78
N SER A 208 7.54 2.72 12.56
CA SER A 208 7.29 3.12 13.94
C SER A 208 8.23 4.25 14.32
N THR A 209 7.81 5.03 15.29
CA THR A 209 8.62 6.07 15.90
C THR A 209 8.59 5.86 17.41
N GLU A 210 9.71 6.14 18.06
CA GLU A 210 9.81 6.13 19.51
C GLU A 210 10.67 7.32 19.96
N ILE A 211 10.28 7.95 21.07
CA ILE A 211 11.14 8.92 21.76
C ILE A 211 12.04 8.11 22.69
N THR A 212 13.34 8.17 22.46
CA THR A 212 14.35 7.54 23.32
C THR A 212 15.10 8.61 24.10
N GLY A 213 15.24 8.42 25.42
CA GLY A 213 16.10 9.28 26.26
C GLY A 213 15.44 10.42 27.03
N CYS A 214 14.22 10.22 27.55
CA CYS A 214 13.65 11.09 28.59
C CYS A 214 14.28 10.81 29.96
#